data_AF-A0A5D6WAP0-F1
#
_entry.id   AF-A0A5D6WAP0-F1
#
_cell.length_a   1.000
_cell.length_b   1.000
_cell.length_c   1.000
_cell.angle_alpha   90.00
_cell.angle_beta   90.00
_cell.angle_gamma   90.00
#
_symmetry.space_group_name_H-M   'P 1'
#
loop_
_entity.id
_entity.type
_entity.pdbx_description
1 polymer ?
#
loop_
_entity_poly.entity_id
_entity_poly.type
_entity_poly.pdbx_seq_one_letter_code
_entity_poly.pdbx_strand_id
1 'polypeptide(L)'
;MKAFLDYMNGLPAADDFIKEIDACITETKTNHEERVSYMTYEMKMREAHDDGRAEGRAEGRAEGRAEGRIEGERNADLRIAKRMLAKNKSIEEIIELVNLSREEVEELALQSK
;
A
#
# COMPACT_ATOMS: atom_id res chain seq x y z
N MET A 1 30.21 -35.38 40.74
CA MET A 1 30.76 -34.00 40.88
C MET A 1 31.78 -33.65 39.79
N LYS A 2 32.80 -34.49 39.53
CA LYS A 2 33.82 -34.22 38.51
C LYS A 2 33.25 -34.08 37.07
N ALA A 3 32.35 -34.98 36.68
CA ALA A 3 31.71 -34.97 35.36
C ALA A 3 30.94 -33.67 35.06
N PHE A 4 30.26 -33.10 36.07
CA PHE A 4 29.55 -31.84 35.94
C PHE A 4 30.49 -30.64 35.78
N LEU A 5 31.60 -30.61 36.52
CA LEU A 5 32.62 -29.56 36.37
C LEU A 5 33.33 -29.65 35.01
N ASP A 6 33.63 -30.86 34.55
CA ASP A 6 34.21 -31.10 33.22
C ASP A 6 33.25 -30.60 32.13
N TYR A 7 31.96 -30.91 32.25
CA TYR A 7 30.90 -30.41 31.36
C TYR A 7 30.78 -28.88 31.36
N MET A 8 30.76 -28.24 32.54
CA MET A 8 30.75 -26.77 32.66
C MET A 8 31.97 -26.11 32.01
N ASN A 9 33.10 -26.82 31.98
CA ASN A 9 34.34 -26.37 31.33
C ASN A 9 34.38 -26.69 29.82
N GLY A 10 33.28 -27.20 29.25
CA GLY A 10 33.18 -27.56 27.82
C GLY A 10 33.89 -28.86 27.45
N LEU A 11 34.28 -29.67 28.44
CA LEU A 11 34.89 -30.98 28.22
C LEU A 11 33.81 -32.06 28.12
N PRO A 12 33.98 -33.05 27.23
CA PRO A 12 33.02 -34.13 27.08
C PRO A 12 33.00 -35.00 28.34
N ALA A 13 31.85 -35.08 29.00
CA ALA A 13 31.62 -35.95 30.14
C ALA A 13 30.61 -37.04 29.75
N ALA A 14 31.03 -38.31 29.79
CA ALA A 14 30.25 -39.46 29.32
C ALA A 14 29.22 -40.00 30.34
N ASP A 15 28.86 -39.20 31.33
CA ASP A 15 27.89 -39.55 32.38
C ASP A 15 26.46 -39.42 31.83
N ASP A 16 25.60 -40.38 32.14
CA ASP A 16 24.22 -40.41 31.66
C ASP A 16 23.43 -39.18 32.15
N PHE A 17 23.74 -38.66 33.35
CA PHE A 17 23.15 -37.43 33.86
C PHE A 17 23.51 -36.20 32.99
N ILE A 18 24.74 -36.15 32.46
CA ILE A 18 25.19 -35.03 31.61
C ILE A 18 24.52 -35.09 30.24
N LYS A 19 24.32 -36.29 29.69
CA LYS A 19 23.58 -36.47 28.42
C LYS A 19 22.13 -35.99 28.53
N GLU A 20 21.48 -36.26 29.65
CA GLU A 20 20.11 -35.76 29.92
C GLU A 20 20.06 -34.23 29.98
N ILE A 21 21.05 -33.60 30.64
CA ILE A 21 21.19 -32.15 30.66
C ILE A 21 21.42 -31.58 29.25
N ASP A 22 22.32 -32.18 28.48
CA ASP A 22 22.61 -31.77 27.09
C ASP A 22 21.39 -31.89 26.19
N ALA A 23 20.63 -32.98 26.32
CA ALA A 23 19.39 -33.18 25.58
C ALA A 23 18.38 -32.07 25.90
N CYS A 24 18.18 -31.76 27.18
CA CYS A 24 17.26 -30.70 27.62
C CYS A 24 17.70 -29.30 27.15
N ILE A 25 18.99 -28.99 27.20
CA ILE A 25 19.54 -27.72 26.71
C ILE A 25 19.37 -27.61 25.19
N THR A 26 19.65 -28.69 24.47
CA THR A 26 19.51 -28.74 23.00
C THR A 26 18.06 -28.54 22.61
N GLU A 27 17.12 -29.26 23.23
CA GLU A 27 15.69 -29.09 23.01
C GLU A 27 15.23 -27.65 23.29
N THR A 28 15.67 -27.06 24.40
CA THR A 28 15.33 -25.68 24.74
C THR A 28 15.87 -24.67 23.72
N LYS A 29 17.10 -24.86 23.24
CA LYS A 29 17.72 -24.01 22.20
C LYS A 29 17.02 -24.17 20.86
N THR A 30 16.76 -25.39 20.42
CA THR A 30 16.05 -25.68 19.16
C THR A 30 14.65 -25.06 19.19
N ASN A 31 13.88 -25.27 20.27
CA ASN A 31 12.56 -24.66 20.42
C ASN A 31 12.62 -23.12 20.38
N HIS A 32 13.66 -22.52 20.99
CA HIS A 32 13.85 -21.08 20.94
C HIS A 32 14.18 -20.58 19.53
N GLU A 33 15.09 -21.23 18.82
CA GLU A 33 15.50 -20.90 17.45
C GLU A 33 14.33 -21.05 16.47
N GLU A 34 13.57 -22.14 16.56
CA GLU A 34 12.36 -22.35 15.76
C GLU A 34 11.33 -21.26 16.03
N ARG A 35 11.09 -20.91 17.30
CA ARG A 35 10.18 -19.82 17.66
C ARG A 35 10.65 -18.48 17.10
N VAL A 36 11.93 -18.15 17.22
CA VAL A 36 12.49 -16.89 16.68
C VAL A 36 12.40 -16.86 15.16
N SER A 37 12.69 -17.98 14.49
CA SER A 37 12.55 -18.13 13.04
C SER A 37 11.11 -17.89 12.59
N TYR A 38 10.15 -18.55 13.26
CA TYR A 38 8.73 -18.39 12.99
C TYR A 38 8.26 -16.94 13.19
N MET A 39 8.59 -16.33 14.33
CA MET A 39 8.22 -14.93 14.60
C MET A 39 8.84 -13.97 13.58
N THR A 40 10.09 -14.20 13.18
CA THR A 40 10.75 -13.37 12.16
C THR A 40 10.04 -13.48 10.81
N TYR A 41 9.65 -14.70 10.43
CA TYR A 41 8.91 -14.93 9.20
C TYR A 41 7.53 -14.26 9.22
N GLU A 42 6.75 -14.43 10.30
CA GLU A 42 5.45 -13.78 10.44
C GLU A 42 5.56 -12.25 10.43
N MET A 43 6.57 -11.70 11.11
CA MET A 43 6.83 -10.26 11.10
C MET A 43 7.09 -9.75 9.69
N LYS A 44 7.95 -10.42 8.93
CA LYS A 44 8.24 -10.06 7.53
C LYS A 44 7.00 -10.14 6.64
N MET A 45 6.17 -11.16 6.82
CA MET A 45 4.92 -11.29 6.06
C MET A 45 3.92 -10.21 6.41
N ARG A 46 3.82 -9.83 7.70
CA ARG A 46 2.98 -8.72 8.13
C ARG A 46 3.47 -7.40 7.57
N GLU A 47 4.77 -7.13 7.65
CA GLU A 47 5.39 -5.91 7.11
C GLU A 47 5.13 -5.80 5.61
N ALA A 48 5.41 -6.86 4.84
CA ALA A 48 5.15 -6.87 3.39
C ALA A 48 3.68 -6.63 3.05
N HIS A 49 2.74 -7.17 3.84
CA HIS A 49 1.32 -6.94 3.63
C HIS A 49 0.89 -5.52 4.04
N ASP A 50 1.45 -4.98 5.12
CA ASP A 50 1.19 -3.62 5.58
C ASP A 50 1.69 -2.59 4.56
N ASP A 51 2.89 -2.82 4.02
CA ASP A 51 3.51 -2.02 2.96
C ASP A 51 2.69 -2.08 1.68
N GLY A 52 2.35 -3.28 1.19
CA GLY A 52 1.53 -3.42 -0.02
C GLY A 52 0.17 -2.73 0.09
N ARG A 53 -0.47 -2.75 1.28
CA ARG A 53 -1.70 -1.98 1.51
C ARG A 53 -1.46 -0.48 1.59
N ALA A 54 -0.31 -0.03 2.10
CA ALA A 54 0.05 1.37 2.17
C ALA A 54 0.29 1.94 0.77
N GLU A 55 1.06 1.22 -0.06
CA GLU A 55 1.32 1.53 -1.46
C GLU A 55 0.03 1.58 -2.26
N GLY A 56 -0.80 0.53 -2.23
CA GLY A 56 -2.06 0.50 -2.97
C GLY A 56 -3.03 1.63 -2.58
N ARG A 57 -3.07 2.03 -1.30
CA ARG A 57 -3.85 3.22 -0.87
C ARG A 57 -3.23 4.52 -1.36
N ALA A 58 -1.91 4.62 -1.44
CA ALA A 58 -1.24 5.82 -1.93
C ALA A 58 -1.48 6.01 -3.42
N GLU A 59 -1.29 4.95 -4.21
CA GLU A 59 -1.55 4.91 -5.66
C GLU A 59 -3.01 5.22 -5.98
N GLY A 60 -3.96 4.48 -5.38
CA GLY A 60 -5.39 4.71 -5.63
C GLY A 60 -5.86 6.12 -5.27
N ARG A 61 -5.28 6.74 -4.23
CA ARG A 61 -5.56 8.17 -3.93
C ARG A 61 -4.93 9.13 -4.92
N ALA A 62 -3.75 8.81 -5.47
CA ALA A 62 -3.10 9.64 -6.46
C ALA A 62 -3.87 9.62 -7.78
N GLU A 63 -4.20 8.43 -8.27
CA GLU A 63 -5.01 8.21 -9.47
C GLU A 63 -6.38 8.86 -9.34
N GLY A 64 -7.12 8.56 -8.26
CA GLY A 64 -8.46 9.14 -8.06
C GLY A 64 -8.45 10.67 -7.95
N ARG A 65 -7.38 11.29 -7.41
CA ARG A 65 -7.25 12.76 -7.41
C ARG A 65 -6.93 13.32 -8.79
N ALA A 66 -6.16 12.61 -9.60
CA ALA A 66 -5.83 13.03 -10.96
C ALA A 66 -7.07 12.96 -11.85
N GLU A 67 -7.75 11.82 -11.86
CA GLU A 67 -9.01 11.61 -12.59
C GLU A 67 -10.07 12.60 -12.15
N GLY A 68 -10.30 12.74 -10.84
CA GLY A 68 -11.30 13.66 -10.30
C GLY A 68 -11.02 15.14 -10.60
N ARG A 69 -9.74 15.52 -10.75
CA ARG A 69 -9.40 16.90 -11.18
C ARG A 69 -9.74 17.12 -12.65
N ILE A 70 -9.38 16.19 -13.53
CA ILE A 70 -9.69 16.28 -14.97
C ILE A 70 -11.21 16.29 -15.18
N GLU A 71 -11.94 15.38 -14.53
CA GLU A 71 -13.40 15.33 -14.61
C GLU A 71 -14.03 16.61 -14.04
N GLY A 72 -13.49 17.12 -12.92
CA GLY A 72 -13.96 18.35 -12.30
C GLY A 72 -13.76 19.59 -13.17
N GLU A 73 -12.61 19.73 -13.82
CA GLU A 73 -12.29 20.80 -14.76
C GLU A 73 -13.22 20.73 -15.98
N ARG A 74 -13.36 19.55 -16.60
CA ARG A 74 -14.26 19.36 -17.73
C ARG A 74 -15.73 19.65 -17.37
N ASN A 75 -16.19 19.20 -16.21
CA ASN A 75 -17.52 19.52 -15.71
C ASN A 75 -17.69 21.03 -15.42
N ALA A 76 -16.64 21.73 -15.00
CA ALA A 76 -16.66 23.17 -14.82
C ALA A 76 -16.82 23.90 -16.16
N ASP A 77 -16.05 23.51 -17.17
CA ASP A 77 -16.12 24.06 -18.53
C ASP A 77 -17.50 23.86 -19.15
N LEU A 78 -18.06 22.64 -19.06
CA LEU A 78 -19.43 22.35 -19.52
C LEU A 78 -20.47 23.23 -18.82
N ARG A 79 -20.35 23.45 -17.50
CA ARG A 79 -21.28 24.32 -16.75
C ARG A 79 -21.14 25.78 -17.15
N ILE A 80 -19.92 26.25 -17.43
CA ILE A 80 -19.66 27.63 -17.85
C ILE A 80 -20.24 27.84 -19.24
N ALA A 81 -19.94 26.95 -20.20
CA ALA A 81 -20.46 26.99 -21.56
C ALA A 81 -22.00 27.02 -21.59
N LYS A 82 -22.67 26.13 -20.84
CA LYS A 82 -24.15 26.14 -20.71
C LYS A 82 -24.68 27.47 -20.19
N ARG A 83 -24.04 28.07 -19.18
CA ARG A 83 -24.43 29.38 -18.63
C ARG A 83 -24.21 30.52 -19.62
N MET A 84 -23.17 30.45 -20.44
CA MET A 84 -22.88 31.44 -21.47
C MET A 84 -23.87 31.35 -22.63
N LEU A 85 -24.20 30.13 -23.08
CA LEU A 85 -25.26 29.89 -24.08
C LEU A 85 -26.60 30.46 -23.60
N ALA A 86 -26.99 30.21 -22.34
CA ALA A 86 -28.20 30.77 -21.76
C ALA A 86 -28.20 32.32 -21.69
N LYS A 87 -27.03 32.95 -21.75
CA LYS A 87 -26.85 34.40 -21.83
C LYS A 87 -26.73 34.91 -23.27
N ASN A 88 -26.99 34.08 -24.28
CA ASN A 88 -26.87 34.38 -25.70
C ASN A 88 -25.46 34.83 -26.12
N LYS A 89 -24.42 34.30 -25.47
CA LYS A 89 -23.03 34.52 -25.88
C LYS A 89 -22.71 33.75 -27.16
N SER A 90 -21.78 34.27 -27.96
CA SER A 90 -21.39 33.60 -29.22
C SER A 90 -20.59 32.33 -28.94
N ILE A 91 -20.61 31.40 -29.88
CA ILE A 91 -19.85 30.15 -29.80
C ILE A 91 -18.34 30.47 -29.75
N GLU A 92 -17.90 31.47 -30.51
CA GLU A 92 -16.52 31.96 -30.52
C GLU A 92 -16.08 32.47 -29.14
N GLU A 93 -16.88 33.31 -28.47
CA GLU A 93 -16.58 33.80 -27.11
C GLU A 93 -16.54 32.65 -26.09
N ILE A 94 -17.33 31.60 -26.29
CA ILE A 94 -17.36 30.44 -25.38
C ILE A 94 -16.06 29.63 -25.52
N ILE A 95 -15.66 29.28 -26.74
CA ILE A 95 -14.45 28.49 -27.00
C ILE A 95 -13.18 29.20 -26.50
N GLU A 96 -13.16 30.54 -26.50
CA GLU A 96 -12.03 31.30 -25.95
C GLU A 96 -11.89 31.20 -24.41
N LEU A 97 -12.99 30.91 -23.70
CA LEU A 97 -13.04 30.94 -22.24
C LEU A 97 -13.11 29.57 -21.57
N VAL A 98 -13.45 28.51 -22.32
CA VAL A 98 -13.54 27.14 -21.81
C VAL A 98 -12.73 26.19 -22.66
N ASN A 99 -12.23 25.11 -22.07
CA ASN A 99 -11.46 24.10 -22.79
C ASN A 99 -12.39 23.05 -23.43
N LEU A 100 -13.26 23.49 -24.33
CA LEU A 100 -14.18 22.65 -25.11
C LEU A 100 -13.95 22.85 -26.61
N SER A 101 -14.19 21.80 -27.38
CA SER A 101 -14.13 21.89 -28.85
C SER A 101 -15.33 22.65 -29.41
N ARG A 102 -15.21 23.14 -30.64
CA ARG A 102 -16.32 23.82 -31.33
C ARG A 102 -17.54 22.90 -31.43
N GLU A 103 -17.32 21.65 -31.77
CA GLU A 103 -18.35 20.63 -31.93
C GLU A 103 -19.09 20.41 -30.60
N GLU A 104 -18.37 20.35 -29.48
CA GLU A 104 -18.98 20.18 -28.15
C GLU A 104 -19.86 21.36 -27.76
N VAL A 105 -19.41 22.59 -28.04
CA VAL A 105 -20.19 23.81 -27.74
C VAL A 105 -21.43 23.90 -28.64
N GLU A 106 -21.30 23.53 -29.93
CA GLU A 106 -22.42 23.45 -30.86
C GLU A 106 -23.46 22.40 -30.43
N GLU A 107 -23.00 21.23 -29.98
CA GLU A 107 -23.87 20.18 -29.43
C GLU A 107 -24.62 20.67 -28.19
N LEU A 108 -23.93 21.34 -27.26
CA LEU A 108 -24.55 21.95 -26.08
C LEU A 108 -25.61 23.01 -26.44
N ALA A 109 -25.37 23.78 -27.51
CA ALA A 109 -26.32 24.78 -28.01
C ALA A 109 -27.57 24.13 -28.63
N LEU A 110 -27.40 22.99 -29.31
CA LEU A 110 -28.52 22.20 -29.85
C LEU A 110 -29.37 21.57 -28.74
N GLN A 111 -28.73 21.09 -27.66
CA GLN A 111 -29.42 20.51 -26.50
C GLN A 111 -30.16 21.55 -25.64
N SER A 112 -29.85 22.83 -25.78
CA SER A 112 -30.42 23.93 -24.98
C SER A 112 -31.56 24.70 -25.69
N LYS A 113 -31.92 24.30 -26.92
CA LYS A 113 -33.08 24.80 -27.67
C LYS A 113 -34.32 23.95 -27.42
#